data_AF-A0A969V973-F1
#
_entry.id   AF-A0A969V973-F1
#
_cell.length_a   1.000
_cell.length_b   1.000
_cell.length_c   1.000
_cell.angle_alpha   90.00
_cell.angle_beta   90.00
_cell.angle_gamma   90.00
#
_symmetry.space_group_name_H-M   'P 1'
#
loop_
_entity.id
_entity.type
_entity.pdbx_description
1 polymer ?
#
loop_
_entity_poly.entity_id
_entity_poly.type
_entity_poly.pdbx_seq_one_letter_code
_entity_poly.pdbx_strand_id
1 'polypeptide(L)' 'GLYKTASGRLINADVNGSYNILRKAVPNAFSDGIGSCVAQPRRVNPLEVKAKGEGFNASHVM' A
#
# COMPACT_ATOMS: atom_id res chain seq x y z
N GLY A 1 4.31 -7.15 -15.28
CA GLY A 1 4.01 -8.41 -16.02
C GLY A 1 3.58 -9.52 -15.07
N LEU A 2 3.22 -10.72 -15.56
CA LEU A 2 2.93 -11.86 -14.68
C LEU A 2 4.21 -12.66 -14.38
N TYR A 3 4.37 -13.08 -13.14
CA TYR A 3 5.41 -14.00 -12.67
C TYR A 3 4.79 -15.35 -12.35
N LYS A 4 5.38 -16.43 -12.88
CA LYS A 4 4.96 -17.81 -12.59
C LYS A 4 5.79 -18.35 -11.42
N THR A 5 5.12 -18.68 -10.32
CA THR A 5 5.76 -19.28 -9.14
C THR A 5 6.19 -20.72 -9.42
N ALA A 6 7.03 -21.28 -8.54
CA ALA A 6 7.41 -22.69 -8.58
C ALA A 6 6.20 -23.64 -8.49
N SER A 7 5.15 -23.25 -7.76
CA SER A 7 3.87 -23.98 -7.68
C SER A 7 2.96 -23.75 -8.90
N GLY A 8 3.42 -23.03 -9.93
CA GLY A 8 2.67 -22.76 -11.15
C GLY A 8 1.67 -21.60 -11.08
N ARG A 9 1.59 -20.86 -9.97
CA ARG A 9 0.65 -19.74 -9.82
C ARG A 9 1.17 -18.51 -10.55
N LEU A 10 0.28 -17.83 -11.28
CA LEU A 10 0.59 -16.52 -11.86
C LEU A 10 0.26 -15.42 -10.85
N ILE A 11 1.23 -14.57 -10.56
CA ILE A 11 1.10 -13.40 -9.67
C ILE A 11 1.67 -12.16 -10.36
N ASN A 12 1.35 -10.97 -9.86
CA ASN A 12 1.94 -9.75 -10.37
C ASN A 12 3.45 -9.72 -10.06
N ALA A 13 4.28 -9.55 -11.10
CA ALA A 13 5.73 -9.60 -10.98
C ALA A 13 6.29 -8.45 -10.12
N ASP A 14 5.73 -7.25 -10.23
CA ASP A 14 6.20 -6.06 -9.52
C ASP A 14 5.88 -6.14 -8.03
N VAL A 15 4.70 -6.68 -7.70
CA VAL A 15 4.31 -6.98 -6.31
C VAL A 15 5.21 -8.06 -5.72
N ASN A 16 5.52 -9.12 -6.47
CA ASN A 16 6.45 -10.17 -6.01
C ASN A 16 7.87 -9.63 -5.77
N GLY A 17 8.36 -8.77 -6.66
CA GLY A 17 9.66 -8.11 -6.49
C GLY A 17 9.69 -7.23 -5.23
N SER A 18 8.70 -6.37 -5.07
CA SER A 18 8.56 -5.49 -3.90
C SER A 18 8.48 -6.28 -2.59
N TYR A 19 7.75 -7.39 -2.58
CA TYR A 19 7.66 -8.29 -1.43
C TYR A 19 9.02 -8.89 -1.04
N ASN A 20 9.81 -9.34 -2.02
CA ASN A 20 11.13 -9.91 -1.74
C ASN A 20 12.14 -8.84 -1.26
N ILE A 21 12.04 -7.61 -1.76
CA ILE A 21 12.81 -6.47 -1.25
C ILE A 21 12.43 -6.19 0.20
N LEU A 22 11.12 -6.13 0.52
CA LEU A 22 10.62 -5.90 1.87
C LEU A 22 11.16 -6.94 2.85
N ARG A 23 11.06 -8.24 2.50
CA ARG A 23 11.58 -9.32 3.34
C ARG A 23 13.10 -9.26 3.56
N LYS A 24 13.86 -8.74 2.59
CA LYS A 24 15.32 -8.59 2.70
C LYS A 24 15.70 -7.37 3.55
N ALA A 25 15.05 -6.24 3.31
CA ALA A 25 15.40 -4.96 3.94
C ALA A 25 14.83 -4.82 5.36
N VAL A 26 13.65 -5.39 5.60
CA VAL A 26 12.94 -5.34 6.89
C VAL A 26 12.42 -6.75 7.23
N PRO A 27 13.28 -7.65 7.75
CA PRO A 27 12.93 -9.06 7.94
C PRO A 27 11.69 -9.31 8.81
N ASN A 28 11.45 -8.45 9.80
CA ASN A 28 10.34 -8.56 10.75
C ASN A 28 9.09 -7.74 10.33
N ALA A 29 9.03 -7.28 9.08
CA ALA A 29 7.93 -6.44 8.57
C ALA A 29 6.53 -7.04 8.78
N PHE A 30 6.41 -8.37 8.89
CA PHE A 30 5.13 -9.06 9.06
C PHE A 30 4.89 -9.56 10.50
N SER A 31 5.92 -9.64 11.34
CA SER A 31 5.76 -9.96 12.77
C SER A 31 5.51 -8.69 13.59
N ASP A 32 6.32 -7.67 13.33
CA ASP A 32 6.33 -6.41 14.09
C ASP A 32 5.50 -5.33 13.37
N GLY A 33 5.19 -5.56 12.10
CA GLY A 33 4.49 -4.62 11.23
C GLY A 33 5.42 -3.61 10.55
N ILE A 34 4.80 -2.69 9.80
CA ILE A 34 5.46 -1.51 9.22
C ILE A 34 4.77 -0.27 9.78
N GLY A 35 5.54 0.60 10.43
CA GLY A 35 4.98 1.77 11.12
C GLY A 35 4.33 2.80 10.19
N SER A 36 4.92 3.04 9.01
CA SER A 36 4.35 3.93 7.99
C SER A 36 5.03 3.72 6.62
N CYS A 37 4.49 4.31 5.56
CA CYS A 37 5.12 4.41 4.25
C CYS A 37 5.34 5.87 3.84
N VAL A 38 6.38 6.13 3.04
CA VAL A 38 6.73 7.49 2.58
C VAL A 38 5.60 8.12 1.77
N ALA A 39 4.87 7.31 1.00
CA ALA A 39 3.71 7.74 0.22
C ALA A 39 2.52 6.84 0.54
N GLN A 40 1.49 7.43 1.17
CA GLN A 40 0.20 6.78 1.38
C GLN A 40 -0.73 7.13 0.22
N PRO A 41 -1.17 6.17 -0.60
CA PRO A 41 -2.12 6.44 -1.67
C PRO A 41 -3.42 6.96 -1.06
N ARG A 42 -3.83 8.16 -1.46
CA ARG A 42 -5.11 8.75 -1.07
C ARG A 42 -6.14 8.47 -2.14
N ARG A 43 -7.26 7.87 -1.76
CA ARG A 43 -8.43 7.82 -2.64
C ARG A 43 -8.97 9.24 -2.78
N VAL A 44 -8.97 9.77 -3.99
CA VAL A 44 -9.54 11.07 -4.32
C VAL A 44 -10.71 10.88 -5.28
N ASN A 45 -11.79 11.63 -5.06
CA ASN A 45 -12.83 11.80 -6.06
C ASN A 45 -12.53 13.11 -6.81
N PRO A 46 -12.17 13.07 -8.11
CA PRO A 46 -11.81 14.28 -8.86
C PRO A 46 -12.95 15.31 -8.97
N LEU A 47 -14.20 14.89 -8.73
CA LEU A 47 -15.37 15.77 -8.78
C LEU A 47 -15.68 16.46 -7.44
N GLU A 48 -15.08 15.99 -6.34
CA GLU A 48 -15.31 16.51 -4.98
C GLU A 48 -14.01 16.97 -4.31
N VAL A 49 -12.94 17.18 -5.09
CA VAL A 49 -11.67 17.68 -4.55
C VAL A 49 -11.86 19.09 -4.02
N LYS A 50 -12.03 19.19 -2.71
CA LYS A 50 -11.97 20.44 -1.95
C LYS A 50 -10.54 20.98 -1.98
N ALA A 51 -10.43 22.31 -2.02
CA ALA A 51 -9.15 23.01 -2.13
C ALA A 51 -8.17 22.59 -1.02
N LYS A 52 -6.88 22.58 -1.35
CA LYS A 52 -5.79 22.21 -0.45
C LYS A 52 -5.79 23.14 0.78
N GLY A 53 -6.21 22.63 1.94
CA GLY A 53 -6.25 23.37 3.21
C GLY A 53 -7.46 23.09 4.11
N GLU A 54 -8.52 22.49 3.57
CA GLU A 54 -9.69 22.11 4.38
C GLU A 54 -9.44 20.77 5.08
N GLY A 55 -9.21 20.81 6.39
CA GLY A 55 -9.06 19.63 7.23
C GLY A 55 -10.32 18.75 7.24
N PHE A 56 -10.13 17.46 7.48
CA PHE A 56 -11.23 16.51 7.72
C PHE A 56 -11.87 16.84 9.08
N ASN A 57 -13.01 17.54 9.10
CA ASN A 57 -13.96 17.37 10.20
C ASN A 57 -14.61 16.00 10.01
N ALA A 58 -13.93 14.95 10.49
CA ALA A 58 -14.58 13.67 10.68
C ALA A 58 -15.66 13.89 11.75
N SER A 59 -16.88 14.17 11.32
CA SER A 59 -18.06 14.02 12.16
C SER A 59 -18.07 12.57 12.63
N HIS A 60 -17.79 12.41 13.91
CA HIS A 60 -18.13 11.23 14.67
C HIS A 60 -19.61 10.92 14.43
N VAL A 61 -19.90 9.84 13.73
CA VAL A 61 -21.24 9.25 13.69
C VAL A 61 -21.06 7.75 13.83
N MET A 62 -21.81 7.26 14.82
CA MET A 62 -21.84 5.94 15.47
C MET A 62 -21.81 4.74 14.52
#